data_AF-A0A962YZB0-F1
#
_entry.id   AF-A0A962YZB0-F1
#
_cell.length_a   1.000
_cell.length_b   1.000
_cell.length_c   1.000
_cell.angle_alpha   90.00
_cell.angle_beta   90.00
_cell.angle_gamma   90.00
#
_symmetry.space_group_name_H-M   'P 1'
#
loop_
_entity.id
_entity.type
_entity.pdbx_description
1 polymer ?
#
loop_
_entity_poly.entity_id
_entity_poly.type
_entity_poly.pdbx_seq_one_letter_code
_entity_poly.pdbx_strand_id
1 'polypeptide(L)'
;MAKYEAKIPNSKGLIHYSDEENETWRLLIERQIDVIQSRACDEFIDGVAKLAMPIDRVPQCHEVTEKLMHYTGWAVEPVPALISLQAFYRLLANRKFPAATFIRRREELDYLQEPDIFHEFFGHCPM
;
A
#
# COMPACT_ATOMS: atom_id res chain seq x y z
N MET A 1 -9.94 2.88 20.97
CA MET A 1 -9.17 1.71 20.51
C MET A 1 -9.10 1.79 19.00
N ALA A 2 -7.95 1.48 18.39
CA ALA A 2 -7.86 1.49 16.93
C ALA A 2 -8.82 0.43 16.37
N LYS A 3 -9.65 0.80 15.38
CA LYS A 3 -10.63 -0.11 14.74
C LYS A 3 -9.93 -1.18 13.88
N TYR A 4 -8.65 -0.98 13.61
CA TYR A 4 -7.82 -1.76 12.73
C TYR A 4 -6.56 -2.24 13.44
N GLU A 5 -6.21 -3.50 13.18
CA GLU A 5 -4.95 -4.09 13.60
C GLU A 5 -4.15 -4.44 12.35
N ALA A 6 -2.87 -4.04 12.34
CA ALA A 6 -1.95 -4.40 11.27
C ALA A 6 -1.77 -5.92 11.23
N LYS A 7 -1.90 -6.51 10.04
CA LYS A 7 -1.68 -7.95 9.86
C LYS A 7 -0.19 -8.28 9.99
N ILE A 8 0.09 -9.36 10.70
CA ILE A 8 1.46 -9.86 10.90
C ILE A 8 1.78 -10.88 9.80
N PRO A 9 2.89 -10.71 9.05
CA PRO A 9 3.33 -11.72 8.10
C PRO A 9 3.61 -13.06 8.78
N ASN A 10 3.31 -14.16 8.09
CA ASN A 10 3.67 -15.50 8.55
C ASN A 10 5.19 -15.75 8.45
N SER A 11 5.64 -16.97 8.79
CA SER A 11 7.06 -17.35 8.75
C SER A 11 7.72 -17.24 7.37
N LYS A 12 6.93 -17.12 6.30
CA LYS A 12 7.41 -16.91 4.92
C LYS A 12 7.35 -15.42 4.51
N GLY A 13 7.02 -14.51 5.41
CA GLY A 13 6.83 -13.09 5.11
C GLY A 13 5.55 -12.79 4.32
N LEU A 14 4.58 -13.71 4.30
CA LEU A 14 3.32 -13.54 3.57
C LEU A 14 2.20 -13.12 4.52
N ILE A 15 1.38 -12.18 4.08
CA ILE A 15 0.19 -11.71 4.79
C ILE A 15 -1.05 -12.36 4.17
N HIS A 16 -1.89 -12.94 5.01
CA HIS A 16 -3.18 -13.47 4.60
C HIS A 16 -4.26 -12.38 4.62
N TYR A 17 -4.66 -11.96 3.42
CA TYR A 17 -5.85 -11.14 3.19
C TYR A 17 -7.04 -12.04 2.87
N SER A 18 -8.19 -11.78 3.50
CA SER A 18 -9.44 -12.48 3.21
C SER A 18 -9.97 -12.11 1.83
N ASP A 19 -10.94 -12.88 1.34
CA ASP A 19 -11.62 -12.58 0.07
C ASP A 19 -12.28 -11.19 0.10
N GLU A 20 -12.85 -10.79 1.24
CA GLU A 20 -13.45 -9.46 1.42
C GLU A 20 -12.41 -8.33 1.35
N GLU A 21 -11.22 -8.56 1.92
CA GLU A 21 -10.11 -7.59 1.88
C GLU A 21 -9.56 -7.45 0.46
N ASN A 22 -9.42 -8.56 -0.27
CA ASN A 22 -9.01 -8.55 -1.68
C ASN A 22 -10.05 -7.87 -2.57
N GLU A 23 -11.34 -8.13 -2.34
CA GLU A 23 -12.41 -7.47 -3.08
C GLU A 23 -12.48 -5.96 -2.75
N THR A 24 -12.18 -5.57 -1.51
CA THR A 24 -12.07 -4.16 -1.14
C THR A 24 -10.93 -3.48 -1.89
N TRP A 25 -9.77 -4.11 -1.98
CA TRP A 25 -8.65 -3.62 -2.80
C TRP A 25 -9.07 -3.43 -4.26
N ARG A 26 -9.68 -4.46 -4.84
CA ARG A 26 -10.14 -4.46 -6.23
C ARG A 26 -11.05 -3.28 -6.53
N LEU A 27 -12.04 -3.05 -5.68
CA LEU A 27 -13.01 -1.97 -5.86
C LEU A 27 -12.36 -0.58 -5.71
N LEU A 28 -11.33 -0.46 -4.88
CA LEU A 28 -10.56 0.77 -4.74
C LEU A 28 -9.66 1.02 -5.97
N ILE A 29 -8.90 0.02 -6.41
CA ILE A 29 -7.95 0.17 -7.52
C ILE A 29 -8.66 0.35 -8.87
N GLU A 30 -9.72 -0.41 -9.16
CA GLU A 30 -10.53 -0.22 -10.37
C GLU A 30 -11.09 1.19 -10.43
N ARG A 31 -11.67 1.68 -9.32
CA ARG A 31 -12.19 3.05 -9.23
C ARG A 31 -11.10 4.10 -9.45
N GLN A 32 -9.91 3.92 -8.87
CA GLN A 32 -8.87 4.95 -8.93
C GLN A 32 -8.12 4.97 -10.26
N ILE A 33 -7.92 3.82 -10.92
CA ILE A 33 -7.27 3.76 -12.26
C ILE A 33 -8.01 4.66 -13.26
N ASP A 34 -9.34 4.67 -13.24
CA ASP A 34 -10.14 5.54 -14.11
C ASP A 34 -10.03 7.02 -13.71
N VAL A 35 -10.06 7.31 -12.40
CA VAL A 35 -10.03 8.68 -11.88
C VAL A 35 -8.71 9.37 -12.17
N ILE A 36 -7.57 8.66 -12.04
CA ILE A 36 -6.24 9.28 -12.14
C ILE A 36 -5.92 9.75 -13.56
N GLN A 37 -6.51 9.16 -14.61
CA GLN A 37 -6.19 9.46 -16.02
C GLN A 37 -6.33 10.93 -16.41
N SER A 38 -7.19 11.68 -15.72
CA SER A 38 -7.47 13.09 -16.01
C SER A 38 -7.04 14.04 -14.91
N ARG A 39 -6.37 13.53 -13.86
CA ARG A 39 -6.16 14.27 -12.60
C ARG A 39 -4.75 14.15 -12.03
N ALA A 40 -4.16 12.96 -12.10
CA ALA A 40 -2.81 12.75 -11.62
C ALA A 40 -1.79 13.28 -12.63
N CYS A 41 -0.57 13.58 -12.17
CA CYS A 41 0.53 13.92 -13.07
C CYS A 41 1.00 12.67 -13.83
N ASP A 42 1.67 12.90 -14.96
CA ASP A 42 2.14 11.83 -15.84
C ASP A 42 3.12 10.88 -15.13
N GLU A 43 3.95 11.40 -14.22
CA GLU A 43 4.91 10.60 -13.44
C GLU A 43 4.22 9.59 -12.53
N PHE A 44 3.10 9.98 -11.90
CA PHE A 44 2.33 9.07 -11.07
C PHE A 44 1.68 7.97 -11.91
N ILE A 45 1.12 8.33 -13.08
CA ILE A 45 0.50 7.37 -14.00
C ILE A 45 1.53 6.35 -14.51
N ASP A 46 2.72 6.83 -14.91
CA ASP A 46 3.84 5.99 -15.31
C ASP A 46 4.33 5.10 -14.15
N GLY A 47 4.40 5.64 -12.93
CA GLY A 47 4.70 4.89 -11.72
C GLY A 47 3.73 3.74 -11.45
N VAL A 48 2.42 4.00 -11.56
CA VAL A 48 1.37 2.97 -11.42
C VAL A 48 1.57 1.87 -12.47
N ALA A 49 1.84 2.24 -13.73
CA ALA A 49 2.10 1.28 -14.80
C ALA A 49 3.37 0.45 -14.56
N LYS A 50 4.45 1.07 -14.07
CA LYS A 50 5.73 0.40 -13.75
C LYS A 50 5.64 -0.56 -12.58
N LEU A 51 4.90 -0.19 -11.54
CA LEU A 51 4.68 -1.07 -10.38
C LEU A 51 3.80 -2.26 -10.73
N ALA A 52 2.88 -2.11 -11.69
CA ALA A 52 2.03 -3.18 -12.21
C ALA A 52 1.37 -4.01 -11.09
N MET A 53 0.82 -3.32 -10.09
CA MET A 53 0.19 -3.96 -8.95
C MET A 53 -1.04 -4.80 -9.39
N PRO A 54 -1.29 -5.94 -8.73
CA PRO A 54 -2.46 -6.76 -9.01
C PRO A 54 -3.75 -5.96 -8.78
N ILE A 55 -4.72 -6.17 -9.66
CA ILE A 55 -6.04 -5.51 -9.59
C ILE A 55 -6.97 -6.30 -8.68
N ASP A 56 -6.84 -7.62 -8.63
CA ASP A 56 -7.78 -8.56 -8.02
C ASP A 56 -7.48 -8.92 -6.56
N ARG A 57 -6.35 -8.46 -6.01
CA ARG A 57 -5.94 -8.74 -4.62
C ARG A 57 -4.98 -7.70 -4.08
N VAL A 58 -4.86 -7.63 -2.76
CA VAL A 58 -3.81 -6.83 -2.12
C VAL A 58 -2.43 -7.43 -2.49
N PRO A 59 -1.48 -6.64 -3.01
CA PRO A 59 -0.12 -7.13 -3.25
C PRO A 59 0.61 -7.39 -1.93
N GLN A 60 1.53 -8.33 -1.96
CA GLN A 60 2.42 -8.58 -0.85
C GLN A 60 3.52 -7.52 -0.81
N CYS A 61 4.03 -7.19 0.38
CA CYS A 61 5.08 -6.17 0.53
C CYS A 61 6.34 -6.47 -0.29
N HIS A 62 6.69 -7.76 -0.44
CA HIS A 62 7.86 -8.18 -1.23
C HIS A 62 7.67 -7.95 -2.74
N GLU A 63 6.44 -8.09 -3.26
CA GLU A 63 6.13 -7.87 -4.69
C GLU A 63 6.31 -6.39 -5.05
N VAL A 64 5.83 -5.48 -4.19
CA VAL A 64 6.02 -4.03 -4.36
C VAL A 64 7.48 -3.65 -4.17
N THR A 65 8.14 -4.21 -3.15
CA THR A 65 9.57 -3.97 -2.87
C THR A 65 10.46 -4.38 -4.03
N GLU A 66 10.20 -5.51 -4.69
CA GLU A 66 10.98 -5.95 -5.85
C GLU A 66 10.98 -4.90 -6.97
N LYS A 67 9.81 -4.32 -7.27
CA LYS A 67 9.67 -3.27 -8.28
C LYS A 67 10.36 -1.97 -7.84
N LEU A 68 10.13 -1.52 -6.61
CA LEU A 68 10.74 -0.30 -6.10
C LEU A 68 12.27 -0.40 -6.05
N MET A 69 12.81 -1.54 -5.61
CA MET A 69 14.24 -1.76 -5.56
C MET A 69 14.87 -1.71 -6.96
N HIS A 70 14.17 -2.26 -7.96
CA HIS A 70 14.62 -2.23 -9.34
C HIS A 70 14.69 -0.81 -9.92
N TYR A 71 13.67 0.03 -9.67
CA TYR A 71 13.59 1.36 -10.27
C TYR A 71 14.31 2.46 -9.48
N THR A 72 14.31 2.40 -8.15
CA THR A 72 14.72 3.53 -7.29
C THR A 72 15.63 3.11 -6.13
N GLY A 73 15.76 1.81 -5.87
CA GLY A 73 16.45 1.29 -4.68
C GLY A 73 15.69 1.55 -3.38
N TRP A 74 14.39 1.83 -3.45
CA TRP A 74 13.50 1.89 -2.29
C TRP A 74 12.85 0.53 -2.03
N ALA A 75 12.42 0.32 -0.79
CA ALA A 75 11.68 -0.86 -0.36
C ALA A 75 10.48 -0.47 0.51
N VAL A 76 9.50 -1.36 0.62
CA VAL A 76 8.43 -1.25 1.62
C VAL A 76 8.86 -1.94 2.90
N GLU A 77 8.58 -1.32 4.05
CA GLU A 77 8.71 -1.95 5.37
C GLU A 77 7.32 -2.09 6.00
N PRO A 78 6.81 -3.31 6.25
CA PRO A 78 5.54 -3.49 6.94
C PRO A 78 5.66 -3.02 8.39
N VAL A 79 4.76 -2.13 8.82
CA VAL A 79 4.78 -1.58 10.18
C VAL A 79 3.44 -1.77 10.88
N PRO A 80 3.42 -1.76 12.22
CA PRO A 80 2.19 -1.53 12.97
C PRO A 80 1.55 -0.22 12.48
N ALA A 81 0.21 -0.13 12.52
CA ALA A 81 -0.55 1.02 12.00
C ALA A 81 -0.07 2.39 12.52
N LEU A 82 0.59 2.43 13.69
CA LEU A 82 1.25 3.63 14.21
C LEU A 82 2.66 3.30 14.69
N ILE A 83 3.64 4.08 14.22
CA ILE A 83 5.04 4.05 14.68
C ILE A 83 5.45 5.44 15.20
N SER A 84 6.52 5.50 16.00
CA SER A 84 7.05 6.79 16.46
C SER A 84 7.64 7.59 15.31
N LEU A 85 7.61 8.92 15.42
CA LEU A 85 8.18 9.83 14.42
C LEU A 85 9.67 9.55 14.16
N GLN A 86 10.42 9.20 15.21
CA GLN A 86 11.82 8.80 15.09
C GLN A 86 11.99 7.52 14.27
N ALA A 87 11.13 6.52 14.48
CA ALA A 87 11.16 5.28 13.71
C ALA A 87 10.79 5.53 12.23
N PHE A 88 9.78 6.36 11.98
CA PHE A 88 9.36 6.76 10.65
C PHE A 88 10.51 7.42 9.86
N TYR A 89 11.13 8.47 10.40
CA TYR A 89 12.25 9.14 9.71
C TYR A 89 13.47 8.25 9.55
N ARG A 90 13.73 7.34 10.50
CA ARG A 90 14.82 6.37 10.36
C ARG A 90 14.57 5.43 9.17
N LEU A 91 13.33 4.98 8.94
CA LEU A 91 13.00 4.14 7.79
C LEU A 91 13.21 4.91 6.47
N LEU A 92 12.65 6.13 6.37
CA LEU A 92 12.82 6.96 5.18
C LEU A 92 14.29 7.27 4.87
N ALA A 93 15.09 7.58 5.89
CA ALA A 93 16.53 7.81 5.72
C ALA A 93 17.29 6.60 5.16
N ASN A 94 16.73 5.39 5.31
CA ASN A 94 17.27 4.14 4.78
C ASN A 94 16.52 3.65 3.52
N ARG A 95 15.78 4.54 2.83
CA ARG A 95 14.96 4.21 1.65
C ARG A 95 13.95 3.09 1.87
N LYS A 96 13.40 3.05 3.08
CA LYS A 96 12.32 2.13 3.46
C LYS A 96 11.04 2.93 3.70
N PHE A 97 10.03 2.71 2.88
CA PHE A 97 8.73 3.33 3.04
C PHE A 97 7.88 2.48 4.00
N PRO A 98 7.49 3.00 5.17
CA PRO A 98 6.65 2.27 6.11
C PRO A 98 5.23 2.12 5.55
N ALA A 99 4.68 0.91 5.59
CA ALA A 99 3.30 0.65 5.17
C ALA A 99 2.52 -0.13 6.23
N ALA A 100 1.34 0.39 6.61
CA ALA A 100 0.39 -0.37 7.41
C ALA A 100 -0.14 -1.57 6.62
N THR A 101 -0.31 -2.72 7.26
CA THR A 101 -0.64 -3.99 6.59
C THR A 101 -2.11 -4.39 6.65
N PHE A 102 -2.99 -3.47 7.01
CA PHE A 102 -4.45 -3.67 6.99
C PHE A 102 -5.06 -2.91 5.81
N ILE A 103 -6.25 -3.32 5.37
CA ILE A 103 -7.07 -2.57 4.42
C ILE A 103 -8.37 -2.11 5.09
N ARG A 104 -8.88 -0.94 4.70
CA ARG A 104 -10.18 -0.43 5.19
C ARG A 104 -11.32 -1.42 4.93
N ARG A 105 -12.38 -1.34 5.72
CA ARG A 105 -13.61 -2.13 5.54
C ARG A 105 -14.49 -1.54 4.44
N ARG A 106 -15.41 -2.37 3.93
CA ARG A 106 -16.37 -1.99 2.90
C ARG A 106 -17.25 -0.79 3.28
N GLU A 107 -17.53 -0.59 4.56
CA GLU A 107 -18.29 0.57 5.07
C GLU A 107 -17.52 1.91 4.96
N GLU A 108 -16.19 1.84 4.81
CA GLU A 108 -15.27 2.99 4.86
C GLU A 108 -14.54 3.21 3.51
N LEU A 109 -15.07 2.64 2.42
CA LEU A 109 -14.47 2.74 1.08
C LEU A 109 -14.21 4.16 0.62
N ASP A 110 -15.15 5.05 0.91
CA ASP A 110 -15.10 6.43 0.44
C ASP A 110 -14.13 7.24 1.28
N TYR A 111 -13.98 6.90 2.56
CA TYR A 111 -13.05 7.57 3.45
C TYR A 111 -12.73 6.74 4.70
N LEU A 112 -11.44 6.65 5.01
CA LEU A 112 -10.91 6.19 6.28
C LEU A 112 -9.93 7.25 6.79
N GLN A 113 -9.96 7.55 8.09
CA GLN A 113 -9.06 8.54 8.69
C GLN A 113 -7.63 7.99 8.84
N GLU A 114 -7.50 6.73 9.25
CA GLU A 114 -6.21 6.06 9.35
C GLU A 114 -5.65 5.68 7.96
N PRO A 115 -4.32 5.78 7.76
CA PRO A 115 -3.70 5.30 6.53
C PRO A 115 -3.73 3.77 6.50
N ASP A 116 -4.34 3.22 5.46
CA ASP A 116 -4.38 1.78 5.19
C ASP A 116 -3.43 1.40 4.05
N ILE A 117 -3.29 0.10 3.79
CA ILE A 117 -2.36 -0.39 2.77
C ILE A 117 -2.66 0.15 1.36
N PHE A 118 -3.93 0.45 1.05
CA PHE A 118 -4.28 1.06 -0.23
C PHE A 118 -3.73 2.48 -0.34
N HIS A 119 -3.88 3.30 0.71
CA HIS A 119 -3.25 4.62 0.76
C HIS A 119 -1.74 4.54 0.58
N GLU A 120 -1.07 3.61 1.26
CA GLU A 120 0.39 3.49 1.21
C GLU A 120 0.90 3.01 -0.16
N PHE A 121 0.28 1.96 -0.70
CA PHE A 121 0.75 1.35 -1.94
C PHE A 121 0.29 2.08 -3.19
N PHE A 122 -0.98 2.43 -3.28
CA PHE A 122 -1.49 3.14 -4.44
C PHE A 122 -1.18 4.63 -4.36
N GLY A 123 -1.25 5.23 -3.16
CA GLY A 123 -1.10 6.68 -3.00
C GLY A 123 0.35 7.18 -3.03
N HIS A 124 1.32 6.40 -2.53
CA HIS A 124 2.71 6.86 -2.40
C HIS A 124 3.71 6.11 -3.26
N CYS A 125 3.64 4.78 -3.30
CA CYS A 125 4.69 3.98 -3.96
C CYS A 125 4.92 4.27 -5.46
N PRO A 126 3.95 4.76 -6.26
CA PRO A 126 4.22 5.14 -7.65
C PRO A 126 5.23 6.27 -7.84
N MET A 127 5.57 7.04 -6.79
CA MET A 127 6.47 8.20 -6.82
C MET A 127 7.77 7.95 -6.05
#